data_AF-A0A2I1GDF2-F1
#
_entry.id   AF-A0A2I1GDF2-F1
#
_cell.length_a   1.000
_cell.length_b   1.000
_cell.length_c   1.000
_cell.angle_alpha   90.00
_cell.angle_beta   90.00
_cell.angle_gamma   90.00
#
_symmetry.space_group_name_H-M   'P 1'
#
loop_
_entity.id
_entity.type
_entity.pdbx_description
1 polymer ?
#
loop_
_entity_poly.entity_id
_entity_poly.type
_entity_poly.pdbx_seq_one_letter_code
_entity_poly.pdbx_strand_id
1 'polypeptide(L)'
;MSIPENASKLSPDEIYDRLKGCIFGAALGDAVGLATEFLSKSKARELYGIGPISFGSDKGYEFHRDYHRRRWDDGDWTDDTDQQLLIVDSLIATNGLFNSRDFAHRLSKWVNKGYPELNNKPPFGIGKTVGTVLSHSKFEAKPHRASWEVWVRFNRNMAANGALMRTAVLGAPFFWDEKQVIKQTLQATKVTHADPRCCVSSLIVTNLISRLLKDNTQDILPDLDDETKKEILKWTQSGNPDNQSDLDIDSEDPPSVTKSRHVKKKSIIGKIINKVSSKGNNSETNYIIRRNSDKLKQNNPREVVKIPENPPPGIDTFGADPVMSAFVRSVVERYKFITNSVSVEQQPEKSLTNFQVDIGEEALLKYCFPDNLASLELDEGSSIGYVYKCLGSALYCFTRNLNQQPSEGEAFKTIITELTLEAGDSDTNGAVAGALLGARIGYEKLPKSWVDGLKFKSWLEDRVNSLWTVVSGKEDWVEVDDSYKSIDVSQGLKKK
;
A
#
# COMPACT_ATOMS: atom_id res chain seq x y z
N MET A 1 -21.30 -11.26 3.54
CA MET A 1 -20.83 -12.50 2.85
C MET A 1 -20.65 -13.58 3.91
N SER A 2 -20.93 -14.87 3.69
CA SER A 2 -20.70 -15.92 4.72
C SER A 2 -19.47 -16.77 4.37
N ILE A 3 -18.54 -16.93 5.31
CA ILE A 3 -17.38 -17.82 5.17
C ILE A 3 -17.89 -19.27 5.05
N PRO A 4 -17.62 -20.00 3.95
CA PRO A 4 -18.05 -21.39 3.80
C PRO A 4 -17.46 -22.32 4.86
N GLU A 5 -18.19 -23.38 5.19
CA GLU A 5 -17.63 -24.48 5.99
C GLU A 5 -16.39 -25.05 5.29
N ASN A 6 -15.29 -25.21 6.03
CA ASN A 6 -13.98 -25.66 5.55
C ASN A 6 -13.21 -24.67 4.63
N ALA A 7 -13.63 -23.40 4.58
CA ALA A 7 -12.88 -22.35 3.88
C ALA A 7 -11.48 -22.10 4.48
N SER A 8 -11.28 -22.40 5.76
CA SER A 8 -10.03 -22.25 6.49
C SER A 8 -9.87 -23.35 7.53
N LYS A 9 -8.63 -23.66 7.90
CA LYS A 9 -8.30 -24.46 9.10
C LYS A 9 -8.32 -23.62 10.39
N LEU A 10 -8.39 -22.30 10.25
CA LEU A 10 -8.49 -21.35 11.36
C LEU A 10 -9.92 -21.17 11.84
N SER A 11 -10.08 -20.89 13.13
CA SER A 11 -11.32 -20.37 13.69
C SER A 11 -11.62 -18.96 13.16
N PRO A 12 -12.89 -18.50 13.20
CA PRO A 12 -13.23 -17.12 12.85
C PRO A 12 -12.43 -16.06 13.62
N ASP A 13 -12.12 -16.30 14.90
CA ASP A 13 -11.36 -15.38 15.74
C ASP A 13 -9.90 -15.26 15.28
N GLU A 14 -9.28 -16.37 14.90
CA GLU A 14 -7.92 -16.38 14.33
C GLU A 14 -7.88 -15.69 12.95
N ILE A 15 -8.93 -15.86 12.12
CA ILE A 15 -9.04 -15.13 10.84
C ILE A 15 -9.16 -13.63 11.10
N TYR A 16 -10.01 -13.23 12.04
CA TYR A 16 -10.17 -11.83 12.44
C TYR A 16 -8.86 -11.25 12.98
N ASP A 17 -8.16 -11.99 13.85
CA ASP A 17 -6.88 -11.58 14.42
C ASP A 17 -5.82 -11.36 13.33
N ARG A 18 -5.72 -12.25 12.33
CA ARG A 18 -4.82 -12.08 11.18
C ARG A 18 -5.25 -10.93 10.26
N LEU A 19 -6.54 -10.74 10.01
CA LEU A 19 -7.04 -9.59 9.24
C LEU A 19 -6.71 -8.26 9.94
N LYS A 20 -6.99 -8.19 11.24
CA LYS A 20 -6.66 -7.02 12.06
C LYS A 20 -5.16 -6.79 12.11
N GLY A 21 -4.37 -7.86 12.22
CA GLY A 21 -2.92 -7.84 12.14
C GLY A 21 -2.43 -7.29 10.80
N CYS A 22 -3.03 -7.71 9.68
CA CYS A 22 -2.72 -7.17 8.35
C CYS A 22 -2.92 -5.65 8.29
N ILE A 23 -4.04 -5.15 8.79
CA ILE A 23 -4.39 -3.72 8.67
C ILE A 23 -3.56 -2.87 9.64
N PHE A 24 -3.43 -3.30 10.90
CA PHE A 24 -2.61 -2.58 11.89
C PHE A 24 -1.12 -2.69 11.60
N GLY A 25 -0.65 -3.84 11.13
CA GLY A 25 0.74 -4.03 10.73
C GLY A 25 1.12 -3.08 9.60
N ALA A 26 0.25 -2.89 8.61
CA ALA A 26 0.44 -1.90 7.56
C ALA A 26 0.55 -0.47 8.13
N ALA A 27 -0.40 -0.07 8.97
CA ALA A 27 -0.42 1.27 9.59
C ALA A 27 0.79 1.54 10.49
N LEU A 28 1.28 0.52 11.20
CA LEU A 28 2.51 0.61 12.00
C LEU A 28 3.74 0.77 11.11
N GLY A 29 3.83 -0.03 10.05
CA GLY A 29 4.93 0.03 9.09
C GLY A 29 5.03 1.39 8.41
N ASP A 30 3.89 1.93 7.96
CA ASP A 30 3.74 3.28 7.42
C ASP A 30 4.22 4.34 8.44
N ALA A 31 3.61 4.38 9.64
CA ALA A 31 3.87 5.42 10.63
C ALA A 31 5.32 5.42 11.14
N VAL A 32 5.95 4.24 11.29
CA VAL A 32 7.37 4.13 11.66
C VAL A 32 8.27 4.46 10.46
N GLY A 33 7.92 3.98 9.27
CA GLY A 33 8.67 4.17 8.03
C GLY A 33 8.80 5.65 7.63
N LEU A 34 7.82 6.49 7.96
CA LEU A 34 7.87 7.95 7.78
C LEU A 34 9.13 8.60 8.41
N ALA A 35 9.72 7.96 9.43
CA ALA A 35 10.92 8.47 10.09
C ALA A 35 12.12 8.67 9.14
N THR A 36 12.20 7.90 8.04
CA THR A 36 13.34 7.91 7.09
C THR A 36 12.95 8.09 5.62
N GLU A 37 11.67 8.33 5.33
CA GLU A 37 11.15 8.59 3.98
C GLU A 37 11.93 9.71 3.26
N PHE A 38 12.36 9.43 2.03
CA PHE A 38 13.21 10.26 1.17
C PHE A 38 14.60 10.63 1.72
N LEU A 39 15.05 10.01 2.81
CA LEU A 39 16.45 10.12 3.22
C LEU A 39 17.31 9.14 2.43
N SER A 40 18.59 9.45 2.31
CA SER A 40 19.59 8.42 2.02
C SER A 40 19.83 7.56 3.26
N LYS A 41 20.31 6.33 3.06
CA LYS A 41 20.71 5.42 4.13
C LYS A 41 21.76 6.07 5.04
N SER A 42 22.74 6.77 4.46
CA SER A 42 23.75 7.53 5.23
C SER A 42 23.10 8.57 6.15
N LYS A 43 22.09 9.32 5.68
CA LYS A 43 21.41 10.31 6.50
C LYS A 43 20.52 9.67 7.57
N ALA A 44 19.85 8.56 7.26
CA ALA A 44 19.09 7.80 8.25
C ALA A 44 20.01 7.30 9.38
N ARG A 45 21.18 6.77 9.05
CA ARG A 45 22.18 6.32 10.03
C ARG A 45 22.78 7.47 10.84
N GLU A 46 22.95 8.66 10.26
CA GLU A 46 23.37 9.87 11.02
C GLU A 46 22.34 10.26 12.10
N LEU A 47 21.03 10.14 11.78
CA LEU A 47 19.94 10.58 12.66
C LEU A 47 19.54 9.54 13.71
N TYR A 48 19.63 8.26 13.36
CA TYR A 48 19.05 7.15 14.13
C TYR A 48 20.03 6.00 14.39
N GLY A 49 21.27 6.07 13.90
CA GLY A 49 22.27 5.01 14.09
C GLY A 49 21.77 3.64 13.63
N ILE A 50 21.71 2.70 14.58
CA ILE A 50 21.17 1.34 14.40
C ILE A 50 19.76 1.17 14.99
N GLY A 51 19.10 2.28 15.35
CA GLY A 51 17.84 2.25 16.07
C GLY A 51 17.98 1.87 17.55
N PRO A 52 16.86 1.60 18.25
CA PRO A 52 15.49 1.77 17.74
C PRO A 52 15.11 3.25 17.57
N ILE A 53 14.18 3.52 16.66
CA ILE A 53 13.53 4.83 16.55
C ILE A 53 12.41 4.87 17.61
N SER A 54 12.27 5.97 18.34
CA SER A 54 11.22 6.09 19.36
C SER A 54 9.84 6.03 18.70
N PHE A 55 8.93 5.20 19.23
CA PHE A 55 7.55 5.12 18.74
C PHE A 55 6.61 4.64 19.84
N GLY A 56 5.44 5.27 19.96
CA GLY A 56 4.52 5.03 21.08
C GLY A 56 5.21 5.26 22.43
N SER A 57 5.14 4.28 23.33
CA SER A 57 5.86 4.33 24.61
C SER A 57 7.29 3.78 24.57
N ASP A 58 7.72 3.20 23.44
CA ASP A 58 9.07 2.63 23.32
C ASP A 58 10.11 3.75 23.16
N LYS A 59 11.18 3.66 23.96
CA LYS A 59 12.29 4.62 23.93
C LYS A 59 13.22 4.31 22.76
N GLY A 60 13.76 5.35 22.16
CA GLY A 60 14.70 5.27 21.05
C GLY A 60 15.19 6.65 20.63
N TYR A 61 15.83 6.75 19.47
CA TYR A 61 16.17 8.03 18.86
C TYR A 61 14.90 8.79 18.49
N GLU A 62 14.77 10.04 18.93
CA GLU A 62 13.51 10.75 18.73
C GLU A 62 13.24 11.01 17.25
N PHE A 63 11.96 11.02 16.87
CA PHE A 63 11.52 11.27 15.52
C PHE A 63 12.02 12.64 15.00
N HIS A 64 12.73 12.63 13.87
CA HIS A 64 13.30 13.85 13.29
C HIS A 64 12.24 14.68 12.54
N ARG A 65 12.11 15.98 12.84
CA ARG A 65 11.13 16.88 12.22
C ARG A 65 11.79 17.82 11.22
N ASP A 66 11.94 17.37 9.98
CA ASP A 66 12.42 18.21 8.87
C ASP A 66 11.27 18.79 8.03
N TYR A 67 11.60 19.40 6.88
CA TYR A 67 10.62 20.01 5.99
C TYR A 67 9.53 19.04 5.52
N HIS A 68 9.89 17.78 5.29
CA HIS A 68 8.97 16.73 4.85
C HIS A 68 8.10 16.27 6.03
N ARG A 69 8.75 15.82 7.11
CA ARG A 69 8.13 15.13 8.25
C ARG A 69 7.36 16.03 9.20
N ARG A 70 7.60 17.34 9.21
CA ARG A 70 6.88 18.31 10.07
C ARG A 70 5.37 18.42 9.79
N ARG A 71 4.89 17.81 8.71
CA ARG A 71 3.47 17.85 8.31
C ARG A 71 2.60 16.89 9.13
N TRP A 72 3.20 15.88 9.73
CA TRP A 72 2.54 14.86 10.54
C TRP A 72 2.73 15.14 12.03
N ASP A 73 1.86 14.60 12.89
CA ASP A 73 2.12 14.55 14.34
C ASP A 73 2.78 13.21 14.72
N ASP A 74 3.09 12.96 15.99
CA ASP A 74 3.66 11.68 16.41
C ASP A 74 2.60 10.57 16.27
N GLY A 75 3.01 9.38 15.80
CA GLY A 75 2.11 8.24 15.60
C GLY A 75 1.12 8.38 14.43
N ASP A 76 1.27 9.42 13.61
CA ASP A 76 0.48 9.65 12.40
C ASP A 76 1.01 8.79 11.24
N TRP A 77 0.12 8.40 10.32
CA TRP A 77 0.44 7.65 9.09
C TRP A 77 0.31 8.53 7.84
N THR A 78 0.76 8.03 6.68
CA THR A 78 0.83 8.73 5.39
C THR A 78 -0.33 8.34 4.45
N ASP A 79 -0.14 8.51 3.14
CA ASP A 79 -1.15 8.13 2.15
C ASP A 79 -1.29 6.62 1.97
N ASP A 80 -0.32 5.82 2.42
CA ASP A 80 -0.35 4.36 2.37
C ASP A 80 -1.56 3.82 3.16
N THR A 81 -1.62 4.16 4.45
CA THR A 81 -2.75 3.78 5.32
C THR A 81 -4.02 4.50 4.91
N ASP A 82 -3.95 5.80 4.58
CA ASP A 82 -5.13 6.55 4.15
C ASP A 82 -5.79 5.91 2.92
N GLN A 83 -5.03 5.51 1.90
CA GLN A 83 -5.60 4.90 0.70
C GLN A 83 -6.01 3.43 0.91
N GLN A 84 -5.34 2.70 1.81
CA GLN A 84 -5.81 1.38 2.26
C GLN A 84 -7.20 1.49 2.90
N LEU A 85 -7.41 2.51 3.73
CA LEU A 85 -8.70 2.76 4.37
C LEU A 85 -9.80 3.12 3.37
N LEU A 86 -9.48 3.82 2.27
CA LEU A 86 -10.44 4.05 1.19
C LEU A 86 -10.84 2.75 0.49
N ILE A 87 -9.93 1.76 0.38
CA ILE A 87 -10.26 0.41 -0.11
C ILE A 87 -11.18 -0.29 0.89
N VAL A 88 -10.85 -0.24 2.19
CA VAL A 88 -11.69 -0.80 3.26
C VAL A 88 -13.09 -0.21 3.21
N ASP A 89 -13.24 1.12 3.16
CA ASP A 89 -14.54 1.77 3.08
C ASP A 89 -15.30 1.42 1.80
N SER A 90 -14.61 1.24 0.69
CA SER A 90 -15.22 0.77 -0.56
C SER A 90 -15.80 -0.64 -0.37
N LEU A 91 -15.01 -1.57 0.15
CA LEU A 91 -15.43 -2.94 0.45
C LEU A 91 -16.63 -2.95 1.41
N ILE A 92 -16.60 -2.15 2.47
CA ILE A 92 -17.72 -2.11 3.43
C ILE A 92 -18.99 -1.60 2.73
N ALA A 93 -18.89 -0.54 1.93
CA ALA A 93 -20.04 0.05 1.22
C ALA A 93 -20.63 -0.88 0.15
N THR A 94 -19.85 -1.84 -0.35
CA THR A 94 -20.24 -2.76 -1.41
C THR A 94 -20.36 -4.22 -0.94
N ASN A 95 -20.53 -4.44 0.37
CA ASN A 95 -20.70 -5.77 0.97
C ASN A 95 -19.57 -6.75 0.60
N GLY A 96 -18.34 -6.22 0.56
CA GLY A 96 -17.08 -6.90 0.31
C GLY A 96 -16.67 -7.07 -1.14
N LEU A 97 -17.51 -6.66 -2.09
CA LEU A 97 -17.18 -6.71 -3.51
C LEU A 97 -16.53 -5.39 -3.95
N PHE A 98 -15.22 -5.39 -4.19
CA PHE A 98 -14.54 -4.17 -4.61
C PHE A 98 -15.13 -3.60 -5.91
N ASN A 99 -15.22 -2.26 -5.99
CA ASN A 99 -15.68 -1.54 -7.17
C ASN A 99 -14.71 -0.40 -7.51
N SER A 100 -14.16 -0.42 -8.73
CA SER A 100 -13.14 0.56 -9.15
C SER A 100 -13.68 1.99 -9.23
N ARG A 101 -14.94 2.19 -9.63
CA ARG A 101 -15.55 3.54 -9.66
C ARG A 101 -15.76 4.09 -8.27
N ASP A 102 -16.32 3.32 -7.33
CA ASP A 102 -16.50 3.76 -5.94
C ASP A 102 -15.16 4.18 -5.32
N PHE A 103 -14.13 3.34 -5.47
CA PHE A 103 -12.78 3.68 -5.02
C PHE A 103 -12.20 4.93 -5.71
N ALA A 104 -12.41 5.10 -7.02
CA ALA A 104 -11.98 6.30 -7.73
C ALA A 104 -12.65 7.58 -7.18
N HIS A 105 -13.96 7.54 -6.88
CA HIS A 105 -14.67 8.66 -6.26
C HIS A 105 -14.15 8.95 -4.85
N ARG A 106 -13.87 7.91 -4.06
CA ARG A 106 -13.27 8.03 -2.72
C ARG A 106 -11.88 8.67 -2.78
N LEU A 107 -11.02 8.23 -3.68
CA LEU A 107 -9.71 8.84 -3.94
C LEU A 107 -9.83 10.31 -4.34
N SER A 108 -10.70 10.64 -5.30
CA SER A 108 -10.98 12.02 -5.69
C SER A 108 -11.43 12.88 -4.51
N LYS A 109 -12.32 12.36 -3.66
CA LYS A 109 -12.80 13.08 -2.47
C LYS A 109 -11.65 13.30 -1.47
N TRP A 110 -10.89 12.26 -1.16
CA TRP A 110 -9.78 12.32 -0.21
C TRP A 110 -8.69 13.30 -0.67
N VAL A 111 -8.25 13.29 -1.94
CA VAL A 111 -7.24 14.25 -2.43
C VAL A 111 -7.69 15.72 -2.28
N ASN A 112 -8.99 15.99 -2.28
CA ASN A 112 -9.52 17.34 -2.10
C ASN A 112 -9.76 17.73 -0.64
N LYS A 113 -10.04 16.77 0.25
CA LYS A 113 -10.56 17.04 1.60
C LYS A 113 -9.81 16.36 2.74
N GLY A 114 -8.93 15.42 2.43
CA GLY A 114 -8.38 14.47 3.40
C GLY A 114 -9.47 13.65 4.07
N TYR A 115 -9.29 13.36 5.36
CA TYR A 115 -10.27 12.71 6.24
C TYR A 115 -10.85 13.72 7.24
N PRO A 116 -12.03 14.32 6.95
CA PRO A 116 -12.76 15.16 7.90
C PRO A 116 -12.96 14.49 9.27
N GLU A 117 -13.22 13.18 9.26
CA GLU A 117 -13.51 12.34 10.42
C GLU A 117 -12.28 12.18 11.34
N LEU A 118 -11.06 12.32 10.79
CA LEU A 118 -9.79 12.24 11.51
C LEU A 118 -9.27 13.63 11.91
N ASN A 119 -10.13 14.44 12.54
CA ASN A 119 -9.82 15.82 12.92
C ASN A 119 -9.38 16.70 11.72
N ASN A 120 -10.04 16.53 10.56
CA ASN A 120 -9.67 17.16 9.30
C ASN A 120 -8.21 16.87 8.88
N LYS A 121 -7.76 15.62 9.03
CA LYS A 121 -6.45 15.17 8.56
C LYS A 121 -6.31 15.46 7.07
N PRO A 122 -5.31 16.24 6.62
CA PRO A 122 -5.11 16.53 5.20
C PRO A 122 -4.57 15.31 4.42
N PRO A 123 -4.73 15.25 3.08
CA PRO A 123 -4.25 14.15 2.25
C PRO A 123 -2.77 14.32 1.94
N PHE A 124 -1.92 14.16 2.94
CA PHE A 124 -0.46 14.20 2.77
C PHE A 124 0.07 12.90 2.17
N GLY A 125 1.20 12.98 1.46
CA GLY A 125 1.91 11.80 0.91
C GLY A 125 1.69 11.52 -0.58
N ILE A 126 0.62 12.05 -1.19
CA ILE A 126 0.21 11.70 -2.58
C ILE A 126 1.36 11.64 -3.58
N GLY A 127 1.61 10.43 -4.09
CA GLY A 127 2.60 10.18 -5.14
C GLY A 127 2.26 10.76 -6.52
N LYS A 128 3.29 10.99 -7.35
CA LYS A 128 3.18 11.59 -8.69
C LYS A 128 2.27 10.79 -9.63
N THR A 129 2.36 9.46 -9.63
CA THR A 129 1.52 8.60 -10.49
C THR A 129 0.04 8.78 -10.17
N VAL A 130 -0.32 8.69 -8.89
CA VAL A 130 -1.70 8.89 -8.40
C VAL A 130 -2.20 10.28 -8.79
N GLY A 131 -1.46 11.34 -8.44
CA GLY A 131 -1.86 12.72 -8.80
C GLY A 131 -2.05 12.94 -10.31
N THR A 132 -1.21 12.28 -11.13
CA THR A 132 -1.30 12.35 -12.60
C THR A 132 -2.53 11.64 -13.14
N VAL A 133 -2.87 10.46 -12.62
CA VAL A 133 -4.06 9.70 -13.04
C VAL A 133 -5.35 10.36 -12.59
N LEU A 134 -5.41 10.86 -11.34
CA LEU A 134 -6.57 11.57 -10.81
C LEU A 134 -6.88 12.87 -11.59
N SER A 135 -5.86 13.47 -12.21
CA SER A 135 -6.02 14.66 -13.06
C SER A 135 -6.66 14.35 -14.42
N HIS A 136 -6.77 13.07 -14.80
CA HIS A 136 -7.29 12.65 -16.08
C HIS A 136 -8.82 12.85 -16.13
N SER A 137 -9.33 13.43 -17.23
CA SER A 137 -10.75 13.83 -17.34
C SER A 137 -11.74 12.66 -17.24
N LYS A 138 -11.29 11.45 -17.54
CA LYS A 138 -12.10 10.21 -17.46
C LYS A 138 -12.03 9.51 -16.11
N PHE A 139 -11.18 9.96 -15.17
CA PHE A 139 -10.81 9.16 -13.99
C PHE A 139 -12.02 8.66 -13.17
N GLU A 140 -12.94 9.54 -12.77
CA GLU A 140 -14.09 9.14 -11.95
C GLU A 140 -15.07 8.21 -12.70
N ALA A 141 -15.19 8.35 -14.03
CA ALA A 141 -16.14 7.58 -14.83
C ALA A 141 -15.56 6.27 -15.37
N LYS A 142 -14.27 6.25 -15.72
CA LYS A 142 -13.55 5.12 -16.30
C LYS A 142 -12.11 5.07 -15.73
N PRO A 143 -11.92 4.70 -14.46
CA PRO A 143 -10.63 4.76 -13.80
C PRO A 143 -9.54 3.90 -14.46
N HIS A 144 -9.85 2.67 -14.91
CA HIS A 144 -8.82 1.85 -15.56
C HIS A 144 -8.42 2.44 -16.90
N ARG A 145 -9.39 3.01 -17.64
CA ARG A 145 -9.10 3.73 -18.89
C ARG A 145 -8.17 4.92 -18.68
N ALA A 146 -8.46 5.73 -17.65
CA ALA A 146 -7.63 6.88 -17.31
C ALA A 146 -6.20 6.46 -16.96
N SER A 147 -6.06 5.46 -16.08
CA SER A 147 -4.79 4.87 -15.68
C SER A 147 -4.01 4.31 -16.89
N TRP A 148 -4.69 3.59 -17.79
CA TRP A 148 -4.12 3.03 -19.02
C TRP A 148 -3.60 4.11 -19.97
N GLU A 149 -4.40 5.13 -20.27
CA GLU A 149 -4.01 6.23 -21.15
C GLU A 149 -2.80 7.00 -20.58
N VAL A 150 -2.75 7.17 -19.25
CA VAL A 150 -1.58 7.75 -18.57
C VAL A 150 -0.37 6.84 -18.70
N TRP A 151 -0.48 5.55 -18.43
CA TRP A 151 0.62 4.59 -18.55
C TRP A 151 1.20 4.55 -19.98
N VAL A 152 0.34 4.49 -21.01
CA VAL A 152 0.76 4.56 -22.42
C VAL A 152 1.48 5.88 -22.73
N ARG A 153 0.97 7.02 -22.25
CA ARG A 153 1.60 8.33 -22.43
C ARG A 153 3.00 8.41 -21.82
N PHE A 154 3.27 7.66 -20.76
CA PHE A 154 4.60 7.53 -20.14
C PHE A 154 5.36 6.30 -20.66
N ASN A 155 5.19 5.97 -21.95
CA ASN A 155 5.91 4.90 -22.64
C ASN A 155 5.80 3.53 -21.95
N ARG A 156 4.66 3.26 -21.29
CA ARG A 156 4.41 2.02 -20.56
C ARG A 156 5.45 1.74 -19.46
N ASN A 157 6.01 2.79 -18.85
CA ASN A 157 7.00 2.66 -17.78
C ASN A 157 6.60 3.47 -16.54
N MET A 158 5.64 2.97 -15.76
CA MET A 158 5.16 3.64 -14.53
C MET A 158 4.96 2.65 -13.38
N ALA A 159 6.00 1.89 -13.05
CA ALA A 159 5.97 0.87 -12.00
C ALA A 159 6.25 1.43 -10.60
N ALA A 160 5.45 2.40 -10.18
CA ALA A 160 5.45 2.89 -8.81
C ALA A 160 4.73 1.92 -7.86
N ASN A 161 5.15 1.87 -6.61
CA ASN A 161 4.61 1.03 -5.55
C ASN A 161 3.25 1.49 -4.97
N GLY A 162 2.73 2.65 -5.36
CA GLY A 162 1.52 3.22 -4.74
C GLY A 162 0.22 2.40 -4.84
N ALA A 163 0.15 1.38 -5.72
CA ALA A 163 -0.94 0.38 -5.65
C ALA A 163 -0.63 -0.76 -4.66
N LEU A 164 0.63 -1.19 -4.59
CA LEU A 164 1.06 -2.28 -3.71
C LEU A 164 0.84 -1.91 -2.24
N MET A 165 1.16 -0.66 -1.86
CA MET A 165 1.08 -0.16 -0.48
C MET A 165 -0.28 -0.31 0.19
N ARG A 166 -1.36 -0.30 -0.61
CA ARG A 166 -2.75 -0.22 -0.12
C ARG A 166 -3.57 -1.49 -0.36
N THR A 167 -3.07 -2.46 -1.12
CA THR A 167 -3.89 -3.57 -1.65
C THR A 167 -3.91 -4.81 -0.78
N ALA A 168 -3.02 -4.99 0.19
CA ALA A 168 -2.89 -6.22 0.99
C ALA A 168 -4.23 -6.71 1.59
N VAL A 169 -5.07 -5.78 2.07
CA VAL A 169 -6.40 -6.08 2.65
C VAL A 169 -7.35 -6.80 1.70
N LEU A 170 -7.15 -6.69 0.38
CA LEU A 170 -7.96 -7.37 -0.63
C LEU A 170 -7.74 -8.89 -0.64
N GLY A 171 -6.75 -9.42 0.07
CA GLY A 171 -6.63 -10.85 0.32
C GLY A 171 -7.69 -11.42 1.27
N ALA A 172 -8.42 -10.58 2.01
CA ALA A 172 -9.33 -11.02 3.06
C ALA A 172 -10.80 -11.23 2.62
N PRO A 173 -11.47 -10.30 1.92
CA PRO A 173 -12.79 -10.57 1.37
C PRO A 173 -12.70 -11.69 0.35
N PHE A 174 -13.57 -12.70 0.48
CA PHE A 174 -13.56 -13.90 -0.36
C PHE A 174 -12.23 -14.66 -0.33
N PHE A 175 -11.49 -14.64 0.79
CA PHE A 175 -10.19 -15.30 0.86
C PHE A 175 -10.23 -16.78 0.43
N TRP A 176 -11.39 -17.46 0.53
CA TRP A 176 -11.63 -18.83 0.03
C TRP A 176 -11.61 -18.96 -1.50
N ASP A 177 -12.00 -17.93 -2.23
CA ASP A 177 -12.11 -17.89 -3.69
C ASP A 177 -10.91 -17.14 -4.32
N GLU A 178 -9.91 -17.90 -4.79
CA GLU A 178 -8.69 -17.34 -5.41
C GLU A 178 -9.04 -16.44 -6.61
N LYS A 179 -10.03 -16.83 -7.42
CA LYS A 179 -10.43 -16.09 -8.62
C LYS A 179 -11.01 -14.73 -8.25
N GLN A 180 -11.83 -14.66 -7.21
CA GLN A 180 -12.39 -13.40 -6.72
C GLN A 180 -11.30 -12.50 -6.11
N VAL A 181 -10.36 -13.05 -5.33
CA VAL A 181 -9.19 -12.31 -4.80
C VAL A 181 -8.36 -11.72 -5.93
N ILE A 182 -8.08 -12.48 -6.99
CA ILE A 182 -7.34 -11.99 -8.16
C ILE A 182 -8.10 -10.84 -8.84
N LYS A 183 -9.40 -11.04 -9.12
CA LYS A 183 -10.24 -10.05 -9.81
C LYS A 183 -10.26 -8.71 -9.08
N GLN A 184 -10.52 -8.72 -7.78
CA GLN A 184 -10.61 -7.49 -6.97
C GLN A 184 -9.27 -6.81 -6.75
N THR A 185 -8.19 -7.60 -6.66
CA THR A 185 -6.83 -7.04 -6.63
C THR A 185 -6.56 -6.26 -7.93
N LEU A 186 -6.85 -6.86 -9.09
CA LEU A 186 -6.64 -6.18 -10.37
C LEU A 186 -7.59 -4.99 -10.57
N GLN A 187 -8.83 -5.05 -10.07
CA GLN A 187 -9.71 -3.89 -10.02
C GLN A 187 -9.06 -2.73 -9.25
N ALA A 188 -8.59 -2.97 -8.03
CA ALA A 188 -8.02 -1.92 -7.18
C ALA A 188 -6.67 -1.38 -7.68
N THR A 189 -5.76 -2.25 -8.13
CA THR A 189 -4.44 -1.86 -8.64
C THR A 189 -4.59 -0.95 -9.87
N LYS A 190 -5.46 -1.35 -10.81
CA LYS A 190 -5.59 -0.67 -12.10
C LYS A 190 -6.29 0.67 -12.06
N VAL A 191 -6.96 1.02 -10.96
CA VAL A 191 -7.54 2.35 -10.76
C VAL A 191 -6.48 3.45 -10.95
N THR A 192 -5.24 3.23 -10.49
CA THR A 192 -4.16 4.23 -10.67
C THR A 192 -2.87 3.67 -11.27
N HIS A 193 -2.67 2.35 -11.29
CA HIS A 193 -1.45 1.72 -11.79
C HIS A 193 -1.78 0.63 -12.81
N ALA A 194 -1.78 0.98 -14.10
CA ALA A 194 -1.98 0.02 -15.19
C ALA A 194 -0.75 -0.83 -15.51
N ASP A 195 0.42 -0.51 -14.94
CA ASP A 195 1.67 -1.22 -15.20
C ASP A 195 1.60 -2.68 -14.71
N PRO A 196 1.92 -3.68 -15.56
CA PRO A 196 1.87 -5.09 -15.20
C PRO A 196 2.76 -5.48 -14.01
N ARG A 197 3.86 -4.75 -13.77
CA ARG A 197 4.71 -4.94 -12.58
C ARG A 197 3.94 -4.64 -11.30
N CYS A 198 3.12 -3.58 -11.29
CA CYS A 198 2.24 -3.27 -10.16
C CYS A 198 1.16 -4.34 -9.97
N CYS A 199 0.62 -4.87 -11.07
CA CYS A 199 -0.41 -5.91 -11.05
C CYS A 199 0.11 -7.21 -10.41
N VAL A 200 1.24 -7.74 -10.91
CA VAL A 200 1.82 -8.98 -10.38
C VAL A 200 2.27 -8.81 -8.93
N SER A 201 2.86 -7.68 -8.55
CA SER A 201 3.26 -7.43 -7.17
C SER A 201 2.07 -7.38 -6.21
N SER A 202 0.99 -6.70 -6.60
CA SER A 202 -0.24 -6.64 -5.78
C SER A 202 -0.85 -8.02 -5.62
N LEU A 203 -0.91 -8.81 -6.71
CA LEU A 203 -1.43 -10.17 -6.69
C LEU A 203 -0.63 -11.11 -5.80
N ILE A 204 0.70 -11.01 -5.80
CA ILE A 204 1.55 -11.82 -4.91
C ILE A 204 1.18 -11.53 -3.45
N VAL A 205 1.13 -10.26 -3.05
CA VAL A 205 0.82 -9.88 -1.67
C VAL A 205 -0.60 -10.31 -1.27
N THR A 206 -1.62 -10.03 -2.08
CA THR A 206 -3.01 -10.37 -1.72
C THR A 206 -3.25 -11.87 -1.68
N ASN A 207 -2.60 -12.66 -2.55
CA ASN A 207 -2.68 -14.11 -2.49
C ASN A 207 -1.90 -14.72 -1.33
N LEU A 208 -0.79 -14.11 -0.89
CA LEU A 208 -0.14 -14.49 0.36
C LEU A 208 -1.07 -14.27 1.56
N ILE A 209 -1.74 -13.12 1.64
CA ILE A 209 -2.74 -12.84 2.69
C ILE A 209 -3.90 -13.83 2.63
N SER A 210 -4.52 -14.04 1.46
CA SER A 210 -5.63 -15.00 1.31
C SER A 210 -5.25 -16.40 1.80
N ARG A 211 -4.05 -16.87 1.45
CA ARG A 211 -3.54 -18.18 1.84
C ARG A 211 -3.15 -18.27 3.32
N LEU A 212 -2.67 -17.19 3.92
CA LEU A 212 -2.51 -17.10 5.38
C LEU A 212 -3.84 -17.24 6.10
N LEU A 213 -4.92 -16.63 5.59
CA LEU A 213 -6.25 -16.73 6.21
C LEU A 213 -6.91 -18.11 6.03
N LYS A 214 -6.45 -18.92 5.07
CA LYS A 214 -6.82 -20.35 4.91
C LYS A 214 -6.03 -21.30 5.81
N ASP A 215 -4.89 -20.84 6.34
CA ASP A 215 -3.83 -21.66 6.93
C ASP A 215 -3.35 -22.79 5.99
N ASN A 216 -3.04 -22.39 4.75
CA ASN A 216 -2.59 -23.29 3.69
C ASN A 216 -1.19 -22.93 3.15
N THR A 217 -0.33 -22.41 4.02
CA THR A 217 1.03 -21.97 3.70
C THR A 217 1.91 -23.10 3.16
N GLN A 218 1.63 -24.36 3.56
CA GLN A 218 2.33 -25.55 3.13
C GLN A 218 1.67 -26.27 1.93
N ASP A 219 0.47 -25.85 1.53
CA ASP A 219 -0.26 -26.49 0.45
C ASP A 219 0.43 -26.14 -0.89
N ILE A 220 0.80 -27.15 -1.67
CA ILE A 220 1.35 -26.96 -3.02
C ILE A 220 0.18 -26.93 -4.00
N LEU A 221 -0.21 -25.73 -4.42
CA LEU A 221 -1.25 -25.57 -5.43
C LEU A 221 -0.68 -25.89 -6.83
N PRO A 222 -1.38 -26.68 -7.66
CA PRO A 222 -0.97 -26.93 -9.04
C PRO A 222 -1.03 -25.63 -9.83
N ASP A 223 -0.07 -25.39 -10.74
CA ASP A 223 -0.04 -24.17 -11.56
C ASP A 223 -1.40 -23.86 -12.22
N LEU A 224 -1.66 -22.58 -12.49
CA LEU A 224 -2.90 -22.14 -13.11
C LEU A 224 -3.01 -22.71 -14.53
N ASP A 225 -4.20 -23.21 -14.88
CA ASP A 225 -4.49 -23.65 -16.25
C ASP A 225 -4.49 -22.48 -17.24
N ASP A 226 -4.37 -22.81 -18.53
CA ASP A 226 -4.25 -21.81 -19.60
C ASP A 226 -5.47 -20.90 -19.71
N GLU A 227 -6.68 -21.41 -19.43
CA GLU A 227 -7.91 -20.61 -19.50
C GLU A 227 -7.96 -19.57 -18.37
N THR A 228 -7.58 -19.98 -17.16
CA THR A 228 -7.47 -19.10 -16.00
C THR A 228 -6.39 -18.05 -16.24
N LYS A 229 -5.21 -18.45 -16.75
CA LYS A 229 -4.14 -17.50 -17.14
C LYS A 229 -4.65 -16.49 -18.16
N LYS A 230 -5.33 -16.93 -19.23
CA LYS A 230 -5.92 -16.03 -20.25
C LYS A 230 -6.93 -15.05 -19.65
N GLU A 231 -7.78 -15.52 -18.72
CA GLU A 231 -8.75 -14.66 -18.05
C GLU A 231 -8.07 -13.59 -17.19
N ILE A 232 -7.04 -13.96 -16.42
CA ILE A 232 -6.23 -13.03 -15.64
C ILE A 232 -5.57 -12.00 -16.55
N LEU A 233 -4.96 -12.43 -17.67
CA LEU A 233 -4.37 -11.51 -18.64
C LEU A 233 -5.40 -10.56 -19.26
N LYS A 234 -6.63 -11.01 -19.47
CA LYS A 234 -7.72 -10.13 -19.91
C LYS A 234 -8.03 -9.04 -18.88
N TRP A 235 -8.03 -9.37 -17.59
CA TRP A 235 -8.20 -8.39 -16.51
C TRP A 235 -7.02 -7.42 -16.43
N THR A 236 -5.78 -7.90 -16.55
CA THR A 236 -4.58 -7.02 -16.61
C THR A 236 -4.59 -6.08 -17.83
N GLN A 237 -5.45 -6.32 -18.83
CA GLN A 237 -5.67 -5.44 -19.98
C GLN A 237 -6.92 -4.53 -19.90
N SER A 238 -7.73 -4.57 -18.84
CA SER A 238 -8.84 -3.63 -18.65
C SER A 238 -8.44 -2.14 -18.84
N GLY A 239 -9.29 -1.36 -19.51
CA GLY A 239 -9.00 0.04 -19.89
C GLY A 239 -8.28 0.21 -21.23
N ASN A 240 -7.74 -0.87 -21.82
CA ASN A 240 -7.18 -0.89 -23.18
C ASN A 240 -8.26 -0.58 -24.23
N PRO A 241 -8.06 0.38 -25.16
CA PRO A 241 -9.05 0.71 -26.20
C PRO A 241 -9.40 -0.44 -27.13
N ASP A 242 -8.46 -1.35 -27.33
CA ASP A 242 -8.59 -2.44 -28.31
C ASP A 242 -9.35 -3.64 -27.71
N ASN A 243 -9.64 -3.61 -26.41
CA ASN A 243 -10.45 -4.64 -25.75
C ASN A 243 -11.93 -4.37 -26.01
N GLN A 244 -12.67 -5.37 -26.50
CA GLN A 244 -14.06 -5.25 -26.95
C GLN A 244 -15.04 -4.73 -25.87
N SER A 245 -14.66 -4.80 -24.59
CA SER A 245 -15.33 -4.09 -23.51
C SER A 245 -14.56 -2.82 -23.16
N ASP A 246 -15.04 -1.66 -23.59
CA ASP A 246 -14.58 -0.32 -23.14
C ASP A 246 -15.01 -0.02 -21.67
N LEU A 247 -15.13 -1.08 -20.87
CA LEU A 247 -15.62 -1.15 -19.51
C LEU A 247 -14.47 -1.56 -18.59
N ASP A 248 -14.44 -0.94 -17.40
CA ASP A 248 -13.60 -1.41 -16.29
C ASP A 248 -14.00 -2.86 -15.92
N ILE A 249 -13.19 -3.55 -15.11
CA ILE A 249 -13.44 -4.96 -14.71
C ILE A 249 -14.78 -5.10 -13.90
N ASP A 250 -15.30 -3.98 -13.41
CA ASP A 250 -16.57 -3.90 -12.67
C ASP A 250 -17.76 -4.26 -13.56
N SER A 251 -18.67 -5.09 -13.02
CA SER A 251 -19.84 -5.58 -13.76
C SER A 251 -21.14 -4.82 -13.54
N GLU A 252 -21.18 -3.72 -12.77
CA GLU A 252 -22.31 -2.77 -12.65
C GLU A 252 -21.90 -1.57 -11.76
N ASP A 253 -22.62 -0.44 -11.84
CA ASP A 253 -22.42 0.69 -10.92
C ASP A 253 -22.95 0.32 -9.52
N PRO A 254 -22.19 0.57 -8.43
CA PRO A 254 -22.66 0.25 -7.09
C PRO A 254 -23.76 1.25 -6.64
N PRO A 255 -24.62 0.90 -5.66
CA PRO A 255 -25.70 1.76 -5.18
C PRO A 255 -25.25 3.14 -4.69
N SER A 256 -23.98 3.26 -4.25
CA SER A 256 -23.36 4.53 -3.82
C SER A 256 -23.19 5.54 -4.98
N VAL A 257 -23.24 5.08 -6.23
CA VAL A 257 -23.12 5.90 -7.45
C VAL A 257 -24.52 6.25 -7.98
N THR A 258 -25.30 7.00 -7.21
CA THR A 258 -26.54 7.59 -7.76
C THR A 258 -26.22 8.72 -8.74
N LYS A 259 -26.51 8.49 -10.04
CA LYS A 259 -26.48 9.40 -11.21
C LYS A 259 -26.03 10.85 -10.93
N SER A 260 -24.72 11.08 -11.01
CA SER A 260 -24.17 12.43 -11.17
C SER A 260 -24.56 12.99 -12.55
N ARG A 261 -25.50 13.95 -12.57
CA ARG A 261 -25.75 14.76 -13.78
C ARG A 261 -24.47 15.51 -14.13
N HIS A 262 -24.03 15.39 -15.38
CA HIS A 262 -22.86 16.08 -15.94
C HIS A 262 -22.89 17.58 -15.64
N VAL A 263 -22.17 17.99 -14.60
CA VAL A 263 -21.78 19.39 -14.42
C VAL A 263 -20.38 19.52 -14.96
N LYS A 264 -20.21 20.28 -16.05
CA LYS A 264 -18.90 20.70 -16.57
C LYS A 264 -18.16 21.46 -15.46
N LYS A 265 -17.37 20.77 -14.64
CA LYS A 265 -16.45 21.41 -13.69
C LYS A 265 -15.17 21.77 -14.44
N LYS A 266 -14.82 23.06 -14.43
CA LYS A 266 -13.47 23.52 -14.80
C LYS A 266 -12.50 22.92 -13.77
N SER A 267 -11.66 22.00 -14.20
CA SER A 267 -10.58 21.41 -13.41
C SER A 267 -9.69 22.52 -12.81
N ILE A 268 -9.68 22.63 -11.49
CA ILE A 268 -8.71 23.44 -10.73
C ILE A 268 -7.36 22.68 -10.60
N ILE A 269 -7.35 21.38 -10.93
CA ILE A 269 -6.21 20.46 -10.77
C ILE A 269 -5.03 20.88 -11.67
N GLY A 270 -5.30 21.54 -12.80
CA GLY A 270 -4.27 22.05 -13.71
C GLY A 270 -3.37 23.16 -13.14
N LYS A 271 -3.71 23.78 -11.99
CA LYS A 271 -2.88 24.83 -11.36
C LYS A 271 -1.91 24.32 -10.29
N ILE A 272 -2.09 23.11 -9.78
CA ILE A 272 -1.21 22.56 -8.74
C ILE A 272 0.02 21.87 -9.36
N ILE A 273 -0.13 21.30 -10.56
CA ILE A 273 0.94 20.50 -11.18
C ILE A 273 1.95 21.37 -11.97
N ASN A 274 1.54 22.51 -12.52
CA ASN A 274 2.45 23.39 -13.28
C ASN A 274 3.37 24.29 -12.42
N LYS A 275 3.28 24.23 -11.07
CA LYS A 275 4.16 25.00 -10.18
C LYS A 275 5.34 24.18 -9.63
N VAL A 276 5.44 22.88 -9.96
CA VAL A 276 6.50 21.96 -9.44
C VAL A 276 7.56 21.63 -10.49
N SER A 277 7.36 21.96 -11.78
CA SER A 277 8.28 21.56 -12.86
C SER A 277 9.10 22.70 -13.49
N SER A 278 9.12 23.89 -12.91
CA SER A 278 10.06 24.92 -13.34
C SER A 278 10.40 25.90 -12.22
N LYS A 279 11.70 26.00 -11.95
CA LYS A 279 12.42 27.00 -11.12
C LYS A 279 12.55 26.66 -9.64
N GLY A 280 13.82 26.50 -9.25
CA GLY A 280 14.26 26.64 -7.87
C GLY A 280 14.05 28.07 -7.35
N ASN A 281 14.16 28.15 -6.03
CA ASN A 281 14.18 29.33 -5.17
C ASN A 281 12.91 30.22 -5.15
N ASN A 282 12.33 30.25 -3.94
CA ASN A 282 11.49 31.26 -3.32
C ASN A 282 10.04 31.49 -3.81
N SER A 283 9.18 31.61 -2.79
CA SER A 283 7.81 32.16 -2.73
C SER A 283 6.62 31.20 -2.92
N GLU A 284 6.13 30.76 -1.76
CA GLU A 284 4.76 30.87 -1.26
C GLU A 284 3.59 30.40 -2.14
N THR A 285 2.78 29.52 -1.54
CA THR A 285 1.32 29.57 -1.70
C THR A 285 0.68 29.37 -0.33
N ASN A 286 0.06 30.44 0.16
CA ASN A 286 -0.63 30.54 1.44
C ASN A 286 -1.83 29.59 1.50
N TYR A 287 -1.63 28.42 2.12
CA TYR A 287 -2.70 27.78 2.88
C TYR A 287 -2.46 28.11 4.35
N ILE A 288 -3.48 28.69 4.97
CA ILE A 288 -3.49 29.14 6.37
C ILE A 288 -3.29 27.92 7.27
N ILE A 289 -2.04 27.66 7.64
CA ILE A 289 -1.68 26.85 8.80
C ILE A 289 -1.41 27.86 9.93
N ARG A 290 -2.48 28.31 10.59
CA ARG A 290 -2.37 28.74 11.99
C ARG A 290 -2.35 27.48 12.85
N ARG A 291 -1.23 26.76 12.84
CA ARG A 291 -0.81 25.90 13.94
C ARG A 291 0.49 26.47 14.47
N ASN A 292 0.50 26.73 15.78
CA ASN A 292 1.50 27.47 16.54
C ASN A 292 2.92 27.35 15.99
N SER A 293 3.41 28.48 15.44
CA SER A 293 4.81 28.77 15.14
C SER A 293 5.72 28.77 16.38
N ASP A 294 5.17 28.54 17.57
CA ASP A 294 5.88 28.66 18.85
C ASP A 294 6.63 27.39 19.28
N LYS A 295 6.77 26.39 18.40
CA LYS A 295 7.60 25.19 18.64
C LYS A 295 8.70 24.97 17.58
N LEU A 296 9.19 26.03 16.93
CA LEU A 296 10.58 26.02 16.46
C LEU A 296 11.50 26.17 17.69
N LYS A 297 11.49 25.16 18.57
CA LYS A 297 12.50 25.03 19.62
C LYS A 297 13.83 24.80 18.91
N GLN A 298 14.69 25.80 19.00
CA GLN A 298 16.15 25.76 18.87
C GLN A 298 16.71 24.40 18.43
N ASN A 299 17.22 24.35 17.19
CA ASN A 299 18.11 23.29 16.72
C ASN A 299 19.41 23.37 17.53
N ASN A 300 19.42 22.83 18.75
CA ASN A 300 20.67 22.32 19.29
C ASN A 300 21.13 21.24 18.30
N PRO A 301 22.37 21.29 17.78
CA PRO A 301 22.87 20.24 16.92
C PRO A 301 22.74 18.93 17.70
N ARG A 302 21.96 17.99 17.14
CA ARG A 302 21.86 16.64 17.70
C ARG A 302 23.28 16.10 17.79
N GLU A 303 23.62 15.48 18.93
CA GLU A 303 24.88 14.75 19.02
C GLU A 303 24.91 13.73 17.89
N VAL A 304 26.04 13.69 17.16
CA VAL A 304 26.23 12.73 16.07
C VAL A 304 26.11 11.33 16.67
N VAL A 305 25.14 10.56 16.17
CA VAL A 305 24.93 9.19 16.63
C VAL A 305 26.12 8.34 16.21
N LYS A 306 26.85 7.79 17.18
CA LYS A 306 27.95 6.86 16.91
C LYS A 306 27.38 5.47 16.67
N ILE A 307 27.60 4.93 15.47
CA ILE A 307 27.32 3.52 15.18
C ILE A 307 28.38 2.68 15.93
N PRO A 308 27.98 1.63 16.68
CA PRO A 308 28.92 0.75 17.36
C PRO A 308 29.90 0.10 16.37
N GLU A 309 31.16 -0.10 16.77
CA GLU A 309 32.18 -0.79 15.94
C GLU A 309 31.74 -2.21 15.56
N ASN A 310 31.02 -2.89 16.46
CA ASN A 310 30.38 -4.18 16.23
C ASN A 310 28.87 -4.01 16.42
N PRO A 311 28.11 -3.66 15.37
CA PRO A 311 26.67 -3.54 15.47
C PRO A 311 26.06 -4.90 15.82
N PRO A 312 24.91 -4.92 16.53
CA PRO A 312 24.20 -6.15 16.78
C PRO A 312 23.78 -6.81 15.45
N PRO A 313 23.58 -8.14 15.45
CA PRO A 313 23.11 -8.86 14.28
C PRO A 313 21.80 -8.27 13.71
N GLY A 314 21.82 -7.79 12.46
CA GLY A 314 20.65 -7.25 11.75
C GLY A 314 19.70 -8.34 11.24
N ILE A 315 18.63 -7.98 10.53
CA ILE A 315 17.61 -8.94 10.05
C ILE A 315 18.15 -10.08 9.20
N ASP A 316 19.30 -9.88 8.52
CA ASP A 316 19.95 -10.91 7.72
C ASP A 316 20.40 -12.11 8.58
N THR A 317 20.64 -11.88 9.87
CA THR A 317 21.07 -12.90 10.84
C THR A 317 19.92 -13.69 11.45
N PHE A 318 18.67 -13.27 11.22
CA PHE A 318 17.51 -14.03 11.67
C PHE A 318 17.43 -15.38 10.94
N GLY A 319 18.06 -15.48 9.76
CA GLY A 319 17.87 -16.61 8.87
C GLY A 319 16.48 -16.61 8.23
N ALA A 320 16.30 -17.48 7.24
CA ALA A 320 15.03 -17.65 6.57
C ALA A 320 14.20 -18.76 7.23
N ASP A 321 12.89 -18.51 7.41
CA ASP A 321 11.92 -19.56 7.68
C ASP A 321 11.70 -20.37 6.40
N PRO A 322 12.05 -21.68 6.37
CA PRO A 322 11.97 -22.47 5.16
C PRO A 322 10.53 -22.67 4.67
N VAL A 323 9.54 -22.71 5.58
CA VAL A 323 8.12 -22.85 5.22
C VAL A 323 7.64 -21.57 4.56
N MET A 324 7.92 -20.41 5.14
CA MET A 324 7.55 -19.12 4.52
C MET A 324 8.30 -18.87 3.21
N SER A 325 9.56 -19.29 3.12
CA SER A 325 10.36 -19.16 1.90
C SER A 325 9.78 -20.01 0.75
N ALA A 326 9.42 -21.26 1.03
CA ALA A 326 8.76 -22.14 0.07
C ALA A 326 7.37 -21.60 -0.32
N PHE A 327 6.63 -21.09 0.66
CA PHE A 327 5.31 -20.48 0.46
C PHE A 327 5.38 -19.28 -0.49
N VAL A 328 6.27 -18.30 -0.21
CA VAL A 328 6.48 -17.13 -1.09
C VAL A 328 6.89 -17.58 -2.48
N ARG A 329 7.85 -18.51 -2.59
CA ARG A 329 8.28 -19.04 -3.89
C ARG A 329 7.12 -19.64 -4.68
N SER A 330 6.26 -20.43 -4.04
CA SER A 330 5.11 -21.04 -4.70
C SER A 330 4.14 -20.00 -5.28
N VAL A 331 3.93 -18.87 -4.60
CA VAL A 331 3.03 -17.80 -5.06
C VAL A 331 3.69 -16.97 -6.17
N VAL A 332 4.97 -16.60 -6.01
CA VAL A 332 5.70 -15.84 -7.04
C VAL A 332 5.73 -16.62 -8.36
N GLU A 333 6.08 -17.90 -8.32
CA GLU A 333 6.14 -18.76 -9.51
C GLU A 333 4.78 -18.90 -10.21
N ARG A 334 3.68 -18.95 -9.44
CA ARG A 334 2.31 -19.07 -9.98
C ARG A 334 1.86 -17.84 -10.76
N TYR A 335 2.32 -16.65 -10.39
CA TYR A 335 1.85 -15.39 -10.98
C TYR A 335 2.86 -14.71 -11.91
N LYS A 336 4.11 -15.21 -12.00
CA LYS A 336 5.15 -14.61 -12.84
C LYS A 336 4.75 -14.50 -14.31
N PHE A 337 3.91 -15.39 -14.84
CA PHE A 337 3.48 -15.35 -16.25
C PHE A 337 2.87 -13.99 -16.68
N ILE A 338 2.36 -13.19 -15.73
CA ILE A 338 1.85 -11.85 -15.99
C ILE A 338 2.94 -10.94 -16.58
N THR A 339 4.20 -11.12 -16.23
CA THR A 339 5.32 -10.35 -16.79
C THR A 339 5.47 -10.58 -18.30
N ASN A 340 5.07 -11.75 -18.79
CA ASN A 340 5.17 -12.10 -20.21
C ASN A 340 4.08 -11.44 -21.06
N SER A 341 3.03 -10.89 -20.43
CA SER A 341 1.93 -10.19 -21.13
C SER A 341 2.35 -8.89 -21.82
N VAL A 342 3.60 -8.45 -21.61
CA VAL A 342 4.16 -7.22 -22.17
C VAL A 342 5.04 -7.49 -23.41
N SER A 343 5.04 -8.72 -23.93
CA SER A 343 5.97 -9.15 -24.97
C SER A 343 5.58 -8.64 -26.39
N VAL A 344 6.38 -7.67 -26.85
CA VAL A 344 6.94 -7.47 -28.21
C VAL A 344 6.14 -6.73 -29.32
N GLU A 345 4.81 -6.71 -29.40
CA GLU A 345 4.16 -6.08 -30.58
C GLU A 345 3.92 -4.54 -30.51
N GLN A 346 4.16 -3.88 -29.38
CA GLN A 346 3.73 -2.48 -29.19
C GLN A 346 4.79 -1.50 -28.68
N GLN A 347 6.08 -1.77 -28.90
CA GLN A 347 7.13 -0.77 -28.65
C GLN A 347 7.43 -0.01 -29.95
N PRO A 348 7.13 1.30 -30.04
CA PRO A 348 7.57 2.09 -31.18
C PRO A 348 9.10 2.09 -31.20
N GLU A 349 9.70 1.68 -32.32
CA GLU A 349 11.10 1.91 -32.59
C GLU A 349 11.38 3.42 -32.53
N LYS A 350 12.00 3.86 -31.42
CA LYS A 350 12.83 5.06 -31.22
C LYS A 350 12.47 5.76 -29.90
N SER A 351 13.25 5.46 -28.86
CA SER A 351 13.80 6.50 -27.98
C SER A 351 14.96 5.93 -27.17
N LEU A 352 16.17 6.31 -27.57
CA LEU A 352 17.41 6.05 -26.85
C LEU A 352 17.50 7.01 -25.65
N THR A 353 16.93 6.62 -24.51
CA THR A 353 17.27 7.18 -23.20
C THR A 353 17.28 6.07 -22.14
N ASN A 354 18.41 5.36 -22.04
CA ASN A 354 19.08 4.67 -20.91
C ASN A 354 18.32 4.17 -19.65
N PHE A 355 17.04 3.81 -19.70
CA PHE A 355 16.45 3.00 -18.63
C PHE A 355 15.47 1.98 -19.22
N GLN A 356 16.04 0.93 -19.84
CA GLN A 356 15.29 -0.24 -20.27
C GLN A 356 15.02 -1.07 -19.00
N VAL A 357 13.94 -0.75 -18.28
CA VAL A 357 13.61 -1.51 -17.06
C VAL A 357 13.12 -2.88 -17.50
N ASP A 358 13.90 -3.89 -17.16
CA ASP A 358 13.53 -5.28 -17.36
C ASP A 358 12.22 -5.56 -16.60
N ILE A 359 11.21 -5.94 -17.37
CA ILE A 359 9.87 -6.27 -16.91
C ILE A 359 9.67 -7.79 -16.82
N GLY A 360 10.66 -8.58 -17.27
CA GLY A 360 10.55 -10.02 -17.43
C GLY A 360 10.55 -10.80 -16.12
N GLU A 361 10.40 -12.12 -16.26
CA GLU A 361 10.42 -13.04 -15.12
C GLU A 361 11.73 -12.95 -14.33
N GLU A 362 12.86 -12.79 -15.03
CA GLU A 362 14.18 -12.68 -14.40
C GLU A 362 14.26 -11.49 -13.45
N ALA A 363 13.81 -10.31 -13.88
CA ALA A 363 13.72 -9.14 -13.03
C ALA A 363 12.82 -9.40 -11.81
N LEU A 364 11.62 -9.95 -12.00
CA LEU A 364 10.72 -10.26 -10.89
C LEU A 364 11.39 -11.18 -9.87
N LEU A 365 12.01 -12.27 -10.33
CA LEU A 365 12.67 -13.26 -9.46
C LEU A 365 13.87 -12.64 -8.72
N LYS A 366 14.68 -11.81 -9.40
CA LYS A 366 15.81 -11.12 -8.78
C LYS A 366 15.39 -10.28 -7.57
N TYR A 367 14.30 -9.52 -7.70
CA TYR A 367 13.83 -8.66 -6.61
C TYR A 367 13.03 -9.42 -5.55
N CYS A 368 12.27 -10.45 -5.92
CA CYS A 368 11.51 -11.26 -4.95
C CYS A 368 12.39 -12.12 -4.03
N PHE A 369 13.61 -12.45 -4.47
CA PHE A 369 14.55 -13.30 -3.71
C PHE A 369 15.93 -12.63 -3.59
N PRO A 370 16.04 -11.48 -2.91
CA PRO A 370 17.32 -10.83 -2.72
C PRO A 370 18.16 -11.61 -1.70
N ASP A 371 19.49 -11.55 -1.84
CA ASP A 371 20.42 -12.20 -0.92
C ASP A 371 20.35 -11.57 0.49
N ASN A 372 20.24 -10.25 0.53
CA ASN A 372 20.12 -9.43 1.74
C ASN A 372 19.35 -8.15 1.44
N LEU A 373 18.94 -7.43 2.48
CA LEU A 373 18.13 -6.22 2.28
C LEU A 373 18.90 -5.12 1.53
N ALA A 374 20.21 -4.99 1.79
CA ALA A 374 21.05 -3.97 1.16
C ALA A 374 21.15 -4.13 -0.36
N SER A 375 21.03 -5.35 -0.91
CA SER A 375 21.10 -5.59 -2.35
C SER A 375 19.92 -5.02 -3.14
N LEU A 376 18.86 -4.57 -2.46
CA LEU A 376 17.72 -3.91 -3.09
C LEU A 376 17.95 -2.42 -3.35
N GLU A 377 18.96 -1.80 -2.72
CA GLU A 377 19.30 -0.38 -2.89
C GLU A 377 18.07 0.53 -2.75
N LEU A 378 17.36 0.42 -1.61
CA LEU A 378 16.05 1.05 -1.40
C LEU A 378 16.09 2.59 -1.42
N ASP A 379 17.24 3.21 -1.13
CA ASP A 379 17.45 4.66 -1.18
C ASP A 379 17.99 5.17 -2.52
N GLU A 380 18.07 4.33 -3.57
CA GLU A 380 18.49 4.74 -4.90
C GLU A 380 17.51 5.76 -5.51
N GLY A 381 17.92 7.03 -5.59
CA GLY A 381 17.02 8.13 -5.97
C GLY A 381 16.36 8.02 -7.35
N SER A 382 16.93 7.27 -8.29
CA SER A 382 16.37 7.06 -9.63
C SER A 382 15.15 6.12 -9.64
N SER A 383 15.04 5.26 -8.62
CA SER A 383 14.11 4.14 -8.56
C SER A 383 13.50 3.95 -7.16
N ILE A 384 13.54 5.00 -6.33
CA ILE A 384 13.13 4.99 -4.92
C ILE A 384 11.76 4.34 -4.68
N GLY A 385 10.75 4.68 -5.50
CA GLY A 385 9.41 4.10 -5.42
C GLY A 385 9.16 2.90 -6.35
N TYR A 386 10.21 2.19 -6.79
CA TYR A 386 10.07 1.08 -7.73
C TYR A 386 9.39 -0.12 -7.07
N VAL A 387 8.29 -0.60 -7.67
CA VAL A 387 7.41 -1.60 -7.05
C VAL A 387 8.09 -2.93 -6.73
N TYR A 388 9.06 -3.39 -7.53
CA TYR A 388 9.76 -4.64 -7.25
C TYR A 388 10.73 -4.52 -6.08
N LYS A 389 11.37 -3.36 -5.87
CA LYS A 389 12.18 -3.12 -4.66
C LYS A 389 11.31 -3.20 -3.40
N CYS A 390 10.16 -2.54 -3.44
CA CYS A 390 9.18 -2.59 -2.35
C CYS A 390 8.68 -4.01 -2.07
N LEU A 391 8.21 -4.72 -3.11
CA LEU A 391 7.78 -6.13 -3.00
C LEU A 391 8.91 -7.00 -2.43
N GLY A 392 10.11 -6.90 -2.98
CA GLY A 392 11.27 -7.66 -2.56
C GLY A 392 11.60 -7.47 -1.08
N SER A 393 11.59 -6.21 -0.62
CA SER A 393 11.86 -5.89 0.79
C SER A 393 10.80 -6.48 1.72
N ALA A 394 9.53 -6.43 1.33
CA ALA A 394 8.42 -6.99 2.10
C ALA A 394 8.48 -8.52 2.18
N LEU A 395 8.79 -9.19 1.06
CA LEU A 395 8.97 -10.65 1.02
C LEU A 395 10.20 -11.10 1.81
N TYR A 396 11.30 -10.35 1.74
CA TYR A 396 12.50 -10.63 2.52
C TYR A 396 12.21 -10.58 4.03
N CYS A 397 11.52 -9.53 4.47
CA CYS A 397 11.06 -9.37 5.86
C CYS A 397 10.09 -10.48 6.27
N PHE A 398 9.08 -10.76 5.45
CA PHE A 398 8.06 -11.78 5.71
C PHE A 398 8.64 -13.19 5.84
N THR A 399 9.75 -13.50 5.17
CA THR A 399 10.39 -14.83 5.20
C THR A 399 11.40 -15.02 6.32
N ARG A 400 11.65 -14.02 7.18
CA ARG A 400 12.59 -14.18 8.29
C ARG A 400 12.08 -15.20 9.32
N ASN A 401 13.01 -15.91 9.96
CA ASN A 401 12.72 -16.78 11.09
C ASN A 401 12.55 -15.94 12.37
N LEU A 402 11.30 -15.79 12.81
CA LEU A 402 10.94 -14.90 13.92
C LEU A 402 11.36 -15.46 15.29
N ASN A 403 11.70 -16.75 15.38
CA ASN A 403 12.11 -17.41 16.63
C ASN A 403 13.52 -17.02 17.10
N GLN A 404 14.26 -16.24 16.31
CA GLN A 404 15.55 -15.67 16.73
C GLN A 404 15.40 -14.46 17.67
N GLN A 405 14.16 -14.06 17.98
CA GLN A 405 13.85 -12.95 18.86
C GLN A 405 13.02 -13.41 20.06
N PRO A 406 13.00 -12.66 21.18
CA PRO A 406 12.30 -13.06 22.40
C PRO A 406 10.79 -13.28 22.22
N SER A 407 10.18 -12.60 21.24
CA SER A 407 8.79 -12.78 20.84
C SER A 407 8.59 -12.34 19.39
N GLU A 408 7.48 -12.76 18.78
CA GLU A 408 7.09 -12.31 17.44
C GLU A 408 6.85 -10.79 17.38
N GLY A 409 6.41 -10.16 18.48
CA GLY A 409 6.29 -8.70 18.58
C GLY A 409 7.65 -8.00 18.56
N GLU A 410 8.64 -8.51 19.29
CA GLU A 410 10.01 -7.99 19.23
C GLU A 410 10.66 -8.23 17.86
N ALA A 411 10.35 -9.36 17.21
CA ALA A 411 10.75 -9.62 15.84
C ALA A 411 10.15 -8.59 14.87
N PHE A 412 8.85 -8.30 15.00
CA PHE A 412 8.17 -7.27 14.21
C PHE A 412 8.87 -5.91 14.36
N LYS A 413 9.11 -5.44 15.60
CA LYS A 413 9.78 -4.15 15.84
C LYS A 413 11.17 -4.10 15.21
N THR A 414 11.96 -5.16 15.40
CA THR A 414 13.33 -5.20 14.88
C THR A 414 13.32 -5.17 13.35
N ILE A 415 12.46 -5.99 12.72
CA ILE A 415 12.38 -6.07 11.27
C ILE A 415 11.92 -4.74 10.64
N ILE A 416 10.84 -4.15 11.16
CA ILE A 416 10.33 -2.87 10.65
C ILE A 416 11.33 -1.73 10.89
N THR A 417 12.03 -1.74 12.03
CA THR A 417 13.08 -0.74 12.32
C THR A 417 14.24 -0.84 11.33
N GLU A 418 14.79 -2.03 11.10
CA GLU A 418 15.90 -2.22 10.16
C GLU A 418 15.48 -1.88 8.72
N LEU A 419 14.26 -2.28 8.31
CA LEU A 419 13.70 -1.88 7.02
C LEU A 419 13.55 -0.37 6.89
N THR A 420 13.09 0.30 7.95
CA THR A 420 13.01 1.77 7.99
C THR A 420 14.40 2.39 7.84
N LEU A 421 15.43 1.82 8.47
CA LEU A 421 16.80 2.36 8.40
C LEU A 421 17.50 2.14 7.05
N GLU A 422 16.92 1.36 6.13
CA GLU A 422 17.33 1.34 4.72
C GLU A 422 16.93 2.62 3.97
N ALA A 423 16.03 3.43 4.56
CA ALA A 423 15.56 4.71 4.03
C ALA A 423 14.91 4.58 2.65
N GLY A 424 14.99 5.63 1.82
CA GLY A 424 14.29 5.66 0.53
C GLY A 424 12.79 5.83 0.72
N ASP A 425 11.99 4.96 0.10
CA ASP A 425 10.52 4.95 0.21
C ASP A 425 10.05 4.12 1.41
N SER A 426 10.55 4.48 2.59
CA SER A 426 10.53 3.63 3.78
C SER A 426 9.16 3.49 4.43
N ASP A 427 8.26 4.46 4.31
CA ASP A 427 6.86 4.36 4.72
C ASP A 427 6.14 3.28 3.91
N THR A 428 6.25 3.30 2.58
CA THR A 428 5.65 2.27 1.73
C THR A 428 6.29 0.90 1.90
N ASN A 429 7.62 0.82 1.99
CA ASN A 429 8.30 -0.45 2.27
C ASN A 429 7.83 -1.01 3.62
N GLY A 430 7.74 -0.16 4.64
CA GLY A 430 7.20 -0.48 5.96
C GLY A 430 5.76 -0.96 5.90
N ALA A 431 4.88 -0.26 5.18
CA ALA A 431 3.46 -0.59 5.08
C ALA A 431 3.23 -1.99 4.49
N VAL A 432 3.90 -2.33 3.39
CA VAL A 432 3.73 -3.64 2.74
C VAL A 432 4.34 -4.77 3.58
N ALA A 433 5.54 -4.56 4.14
CA ALA A 433 6.17 -5.54 5.02
C ALA A 433 5.35 -5.76 6.31
N GLY A 434 4.86 -4.66 6.89
CA GLY A 434 4.02 -4.65 8.08
C GLY A 434 2.70 -5.36 7.87
N ALA A 435 2.06 -5.19 6.70
CA ALA A 435 0.85 -5.92 6.34
C ALA A 435 1.06 -7.44 6.35
N LEU A 436 2.11 -7.91 5.67
CA LEU A 436 2.43 -9.34 5.59
C LEU A 436 2.83 -9.92 6.96
N LEU A 437 3.70 -9.23 7.70
CA LEU A 437 4.14 -9.68 9.03
C LEU A 437 2.99 -9.67 10.03
N GLY A 438 2.19 -8.61 10.05
CA GLY A 438 1.02 -8.50 10.93
C GLY A 438 -0.02 -9.59 10.64
N ALA A 439 -0.26 -9.91 9.37
CA ALA A 439 -1.11 -11.04 9.00
C ALA A 439 -0.52 -12.41 9.39
N ARG A 440 0.81 -12.54 9.38
CA ARG A 440 1.51 -13.77 9.77
C ARG A 440 1.38 -14.05 11.27
N ILE A 441 1.63 -13.03 12.09
CA ILE A 441 1.73 -13.19 13.55
C ILE A 441 0.40 -12.97 14.27
N GLY A 442 -0.53 -12.23 13.67
CA GLY A 442 -1.79 -11.83 14.30
C GLY A 442 -1.72 -10.48 15.02
N TYR A 443 -2.86 -9.82 15.21
CA TYR A 443 -2.94 -8.53 15.92
C TYR A 443 -2.52 -8.67 17.38
N GLU A 444 -2.91 -9.75 18.06
CA GLU A 444 -2.60 -9.99 19.47
C GLU A 444 -1.09 -10.00 19.77
N LYS A 445 -0.27 -10.35 18.77
CA LYS A 445 1.20 -10.42 18.91
C LYS A 445 1.92 -9.16 18.43
N LEU A 446 1.21 -8.19 17.85
CA LEU A 446 1.80 -6.91 17.48
C LEU A 446 2.31 -6.18 18.74
N PRO A 447 3.34 -5.33 18.62
CA PRO A 447 3.91 -4.64 19.78
C PRO A 447 2.87 -3.66 20.35
N LYS A 448 2.35 -3.98 21.55
CA LYS A 448 1.28 -3.19 22.18
C LYS A 448 1.65 -1.72 22.34
N SER A 449 2.90 -1.41 22.70
CA SER A 449 3.40 -0.04 22.83
C SER A 449 3.34 0.73 21.52
N TRP A 450 3.54 0.08 20.38
CA TRP A 450 3.42 0.70 19.06
C TRP A 450 1.96 0.84 18.65
N VAL A 451 1.15 -0.21 18.83
CA VAL A 451 -0.29 -0.16 18.54
C VAL A 451 -0.98 0.97 19.32
N ASP A 452 -0.66 1.10 20.62
CA ASP A 452 -1.19 2.17 21.48
C ASP A 452 -0.63 3.56 21.12
N GLY A 453 0.49 3.61 20.39
CA GLY A 453 1.12 4.83 19.88
C GLY A 453 0.51 5.39 18.59
N LEU A 454 -0.35 4.64 17.90
CA LEU A 454 -1.01 5.11 16.68
C LEU A 454 -2.04 6.19 16.98
N LYS A 455 -1.91 7.35 16.30
CA LYS A 455 -2.69 8.56 16.59
C LYS A 455 -4.20 8.38 16.44
N PHE A 456 -4.65 7.58 15.47
CA PHE A 456 -6.08 7.31 15.22
C PHE A 456 -6.46 5.84 15.40
N LYS A 457 -5.80 5.17 16.36
CA LYS A 457 -5.99 3.74 16.67
C LYS A 457 -7.47 3.32 16.72
N SER A 458 -8.30 4.01 17.50
CA SER A 458 -9.72 3.63 17.68
C SER A 458 -10.50 3.67 16.37
N TRP A 459 -10.26 4.70 15.54
CA TRP A 459 -10.93 4.81 14.25
C TRP A 459 -10.50 3.69 13.30
N LEU A 460 -9.20 3.34 13.29
CA LEU A 460 -8.70 2.20 12.53
C LEU A 460 -9.36 0.89 12.99
N GLU A 461 -9.49 0.70 14.30
CA GLU A 461 -10.16 -0.46 14.90
C GLU A 461 -11.63 -0.56 14.46
N ASP A 462 -12.37 0.55 14.46
CA ASP A 462 -13.77 0.59 14.00
C ASP A 462 -13.91 0.20 12.53
N ARG A 463 -12.96 0.61 11.68
CA ARG A 463 -12.93 0.20 10.26
C ARG A 463 -12.65 -1.28 10.08
N VAL A 464 -11.70 -1.84 10.84
CA VAL A 464 -11.44 -3.28 10.82
C VAL A 464 -12.68 -4.06 11.27
N ASN A 465 -13.35 -3.63 12.33
CA ASN A 465 -14.55 -4.27 12.86
C ASN A 465 -15.71 -4.25 11.84
N SER A 466 -15.90 -3.11 11.17
CA SER A 466 -16.92 -2.97 10.12
C SER A 466 -16.62 -3.87 8.93
N LEU A 467 -15.35 -3.95 8.50
CA LEU A 467 -14.93 -4.86 7.45
C LEU A 467 -15.14 -6.33 7.86
N TRP A 468 -14.81 -6.70 9.10
CA TRP A 468 -15.00 -8.06 9.59
C TRP A 468 -16.47 -8.46 9.63
N THR A 469 -17.38 -7.56 10.02
CA THR A 469 -18.83 -7.80 9.97
C THR A 469 -19.27 -8.20 8.56
N VAL A 470 -18.74 -7.50 7.55
CA VAL A 470 -19.01 -7.76 6.13
C VAL A 470 -18.40 -9.10 5.66
N VAL A 471 -17.13 -9.36 6.01
CA VAL A 471 -16.37 -10.59 5.66
C VAL A 471 -16.94 -11.85 6.31
N SER A 472 -17.27 -11.78 7.60
CA SER A 472 -17.82 -12.90 8.37
C SER A 472 -19.30 -13.16 8.08
N GLY A 473 -20.04 -12.12 7.69
CA GLY A 473 -21.48 -12.18 7.45
C GLY A 473 -22.32 -12.27 8.71
N LYS A 474 -21.72 -11.97 9.87
CA LYS A 474 -22.39 -11.99 11.17
C LYS A 474 -22.67 -10.56 11.60
N GLU A 475 -23.93 -10.14 11.54
CA GLU A 475 -24.38 -8.78 11.89
C GLU A 475 -24.20 -8.46 13.38
N ASP A 476 -24.14 -9.48 14.25
CA ASP A 476 -24.07 -9.32 15.71
C ASP A 476 -22.67 -8.98 16.28
N TRP A 477 -21.66 -8.75 15.43
CA TRP A 477 -20.27 -8.58 15.91
C TRP A 477 -19.96 -7.16 16.40
N VAL A 478 -20.53 -6.12 15.78
CA VAL A 478 -20.51 -4.70 16.21
C VAL A 478 -21.68 -3.96 15.55
N GLU A 479 -22.30 -2.98 16.21
CA GLU A 479 -23.22 -2.04 15.53
C GLU A 479 -22.49 -1.33 14.37
N VAL A 480 -22.97 -1.56 13.15
CA VAL A 480 -22.40 -0.97 11.94
C VAL A 480 -22.84 0.50 11.84
N ASP A 481 -21.93 1.45 12.02
CA ASP A 481 -22.22 2.88 11.82
C ASP A 481 -22.51 3.15 10.33
N ASP A 482 -23.77 3.37 9.95
CA ASP A 482 -24.18 3.57 8.56
C ASP A 482 -23.75 4.91 7.92
N SER A 483 -23.06 5.80 8.66
CA SER A 483 -22.66 7.14 8.21
C SER A 483 -21.83 7.15 6.91
N TYR A 484 -21.12 6.06 6.60
CA TYR A 484 -20.26 5.93 5.41
C TYR A 484 -20.96 5.30 4.18
N LYS A 485 -22.18 4.76 4.33
CA LYS A 485 -22.94 4.15 3.20
C LYS A 485 -23.40 5.20 2.19
N SER A 486 -23.42 6.48 2.57
CA SER A 486 -23.75 7.59 1.68
C SER A 486 -22.52 8.44 1.36
N ILE A 487 -22.12 8.46 0.10
CA ILE A 487 -21.30 9.56 -0.41
C ILE A 487 -22.28 10.73 -0.60
N ASP A 488 -22.47 11.58 0.41
CA ASP A 488 -23.29 12.79 0.23
C ASP A 488 -22.55 13.77 -0.70
N VAL A 489 -22.80 13.62 -2.01
CA VAL A 489 -22.25 14.48 -3.07
C VAL A 489 -22.90 15.87 -3.08
N SER A 490 -23.98 16.08 -2.29
CA SER A 490 -24.82 17.27 -2.38
C SER A 490 -24.37 18.45 -1.50
N GLN A 491 -23.51 18.23 -0.49
CA GLN A 491 -23.07 19.30 0.42
C GLN A 491 -21.91 20.16 -0.10
N GLY A 492 -21.49 19.98 -1.35
CA GLY A 492 -20.49 20.83 -1.99
C GLY A 492 -21.10 21.97 -2.78
N LEU A 493 -21.79 22.94 -2.15
CA LEU A 493 -22.08 24.30 -2.67
C LEU A 493 -22.91 25.12 -1.64
N LYS A 494 -22.32 25.49 -0.50
CA LYS A 494 -22.73 26.73 0.16
C LYS A 494 -21.53 27.66 0.20
N LYS A 495 -21.58 28.68 -0.68
CA LYS A 495 -20.69 29.84 -0.65
C LYS A 495 -20.71 30.45 0.76
N LYS A 496 -19.55 30.55 1.39
CA LYS A 496 -19.19 31.71 2.21
C LYS A 496 -17.80 32.13 1.82
#